data_AF-A0AA40CYK0-F1
#
_entry.id   AF-A0AA40CYK0-F1
#
_cell.length_a   1.000
_cell.length_b   1.000
_cell.length_c   1.000
_cell.angle_alpha   90.00
_cell.angle_beta   90.00
_cell.angle_gamma   90.00
#
_symmetry.space_group_name_H-M   'P 1'
#
loop_
_entity.id
_entity.type
_entity.pdbx_description
1 polymer ?
#
loop_
_entity_poly.entity_id
_entity_poly.type
_entity_poly.pdbx_seq_one_letter_code
_entity_poly.pdbx_strand_id
1 'polypeptide(L)'
;MENHRDDDEPDALAPGSFQDLMELLEELDHDSPREPFAGMAFFVSPAQYLTILQMELPSPPGPSDYSGNILYYKSTTSWIHRSLVLFFARTLNHHIAGWMKNCTLKEFLDTAFVFPTEVADANNPPTFYLIPDVALLLGEPGQDLSSSPPLVVEVMYAHQFSCEQAEERYKQYFRAKDGGVKVLICLRLHYARGIDRAKKTAEKLDRSSVGMWMMDKDGNVQTVLR
;
A
#
# COMPACT_ATOMS: atom_id res chain seq x y z
N MET A 1 -28.66 -15.00 -27.28
CA MET A 1 -27.45 -14.21 -27.02
C MET A 1 -27.57 -13.72 -25.59
N GLU A 2 -27.05 -14.50 -24.65
CA GLU A 2 -27.01 -14.11 -23.24
C GLU A 2 -25.84 -13.15 -23.06
N ASN A 3 -26.13 -11.97 -22.50
CA ASN A 3 -25.13 -11.01 -22.08
C ASN A 3 -24.38 -11.62 -20.88
N HIS A 4 -23.23 -12.23 -21.13
CA HIS A 4 -22.24 -12.46 -20.08
C HIS A 4 -21.73 -11.09 -19.61
N ARG A 5 -22.29 -10.61 -18.51
CA ARG A 5 -21.69 -9.53 -17.71
C ARG A 5 -20.42 -10.09 -17.08
N ASP A 6 -19.29 -9.96 -17.78
CA ASP A 6 -17.93 -10.16 -17.24
C ASP A 6 -17.50 -8.92 -16.41
N ASP A 7 -18.40 -8.43 -15.55
CA ASP A 7 -18.17 -7.31 -14.62
C ASP A 7 -18.18 -7.80 -13.17
N ASP A 8 -17.63 -8.99 -12.93
CA ASP A 8 -17.36 -9.46 -11.57
C ASP A 8 -16.11 -8.73 -11.05
N GLU A 9 -16.27 -7.47 -10.64
CA GLU A 9 -15.42 -6.97 -9.55
C GLU A 9 -15.55 -7.97 -8.41
N PRO A 10 -14.45 -8.57 -7.93
CA PRO A 10 -14.54 -9.51 -6.84
C PRO A 10 -15.14 -8.78 -5.65
N ASP A 11 -16.23 -9.31 -5.10
CA ASP A 11 -16.79 -8.82 -3.84
C ASP A 11 -15.64 -8.69 -2.84
N ALA A 12 -15.48 -7.49 -2.29
CA ALA A 12 -14.48 -7.20 -1.27
C ALA A 12 -14.60 -8.27 -0.17
N LEU A 13 -13.56 -9.08 0.01
CA LEU A 13 -13.54 -10.06 1.07
C LEU A 13 -13.66 -9.31 2.40
N ALA A 14 -14.69 -9.65 3.18
CA ALA A 14 -14.88 -9.06 4.50
C ALA A 14 -13.61 -9.32 5.35
N PRO A 15 -13.08 -8.31 6.06
CA PRO A 15 -11.93 -8.53 6.92
C PRO A 15 -12.22 -9.60 7.97
N GLY A 16 -11.22 -10.45 8.23
CA GLY A 16 -11.27 -11.43 9.32
C GLY A 16 -11.24 -10.78 10.70
N SER A 17 -11.48 -11.57 11.74
CA SER A 17 -11.36 -11.14 13.12
C SER A 17 -9.91 -11.12 13.61
N PHE A 18 -9.62 -10.45 14.72
CA PHE A 18 -8.32 -10.55 15.38
C PHE A 18 -8.01 -11.99 15.82
N GLN A 19 -9.02 -12.78 16.19
CA GLN A 19 -8.83 -14.17 16.58
C GLN A 19 -8.36 -15.02 15.39
N ASP A 20 -8.97 -14.81 14.21
CA ASP A 20 -8.58 -15.49 12.97
C ASP A 20 -7.11 -15.18 12.62
N LEU A 21 -6.69 -13.93 12.84
CA LEU A 21 -5.29 -13.52 12.67
C LEU A 21 -4.35 -14.27 13.64
N MET A 22 -4.71 -14.35 14.92
CA MET A 22 -3.88 -15.04 15.91
C MET A 22 -3.71 -16.52 15.60
N GLU A 23 -4.78 -17.19 15.18
CA GLU A 23 -4.75 -18.59 14.75
C GLU A 23 -3.78 -18.79 13.57
N LEU A 24 -3.87 -17.93 12.55
CA LEU A 24 -2.94 -17.98 11.41
C LEU A 24 -1.49 -17.67 11.81
N LEU A 25 -1.26 -16.78 12.77
CA LEU A 25 0.08 -16.46 13.26
C LEU A 25 0.67 -17.60 14.08
N GLU A 26 -0.13 -18.38 14.81
CA GLU A 26 0.30 -19.57 15.55
C GLU A 26 0.68 -20.72 14.60
N GLU A 27 0.04 -20.80 13.44
CA GLU A 27 0.36 -21.78 12.39
C GLU A 27 1.64 -21.46 11.60
N LEU A 28 2.24 -20.28 11.79
CA LEU A 28 3.52 -19.90 11.16
C LEU A 28 4.69 -20.71 11.74
N ASP A 29 4.94 -21.88 11.16
CA ASP A 29 6.21 -22.58 11.37
C ASP A 29 7.37 -21.87 10.64
N HIS A 30 8.62 -22.09 11.08
CA HIS A 30 9.83 -21.52 10.49
C HIS A 30 10.00 -21.83 8.98
N ASP A 31 9.38 -22.92 8.52
CA ASP A 31 9.40 -23.39 7.13
C ASP A 31 8.14 -23.02 6.32
N SER A 32 7.19 -22.30 6.91
CA SER A 32 5.96 -21.91 6.22
C SER A 32 6.26 -20.85 5.14
N PRO A 33 5.73 -21.00 3.91
CA PRO A 33 5.88 -19.96 2.90
C PRO A 33 5.30 -18.64 3.43
N ARG A 34 5.91 -17.50 3.06
CA ARG A 34 5.44 -16.14 3.43
C ARG A 34 4.04 -15.78 2.90
N GLU A 35 3.38 -16.71 2.22
CA GLU A 35 2.19 -16.49 1.40
C GLU A 35 0.81 -16.55 2.09
N PRO A 36 0.59 -17.09 3.33
CA PRO A 36 -0.77 -17.25 3.82
C PRO A 36 -1.47 -15.91 4.06
N PHE A 37 -0.71 -14.85 4.37
CA PHE A 37 -1.27 -13.53 4.67
C PHE A 37 -1.45 -12.63 3.44
N ALA A 38 -0.89 -12.98 2.28
CA ALA A 38 -0.77 -12.05 1.16
C ALA A 38 -2.13 -11.58 0.63
N GLY A 39 -2.43 -10.29 0.82
CA GLY A 39 -3.76 -9.75 0.52
C GLY A 39 -4.80 -10.37 1.46
N MET A 40 -4.61 -10.26 2.77
CA MET A 40 -5.64 -10.50 3.79
C MET A 40 -5.81 -9.25 4.63
N ALA A 41 -7.02 -9.01 5.13
CA ALA A 41 -7.34 -7.92 6.04
C ALA A 41 -7.99 -8.46 7.31
N PHE A 42 -7.68 -7.84 8.46
CA PHE A 42 -8.21 -8.21 9.76
C PHE A 42 -8.63 -6.97 10.55
N PHE A 43 -9.73 -7.07 11.29
CA PHE A 43 -10.08 -6.06 12.29
C PHE A 43 -9.15 -6.17 13.49
N VAL A 44 -8.37 -5.12 13.72
CA VAL A 44 -7.36 -5.05 14.76
C VAL A 44 -7.46 -3.69 15.45
N SER A 45 -7.75 -3.67 16.75
CA SER A 45 -7.72 -2.43 17.54
C SER A 45 -6.29 -1.93 17.78
N PRO A 46 -6.08 -0.67 18.16
CA PRO A 46 -4.74 -0.15 18.42
C PRO A 46 -3.97 -0.92 19.51
N ALA A 47 -4.66 -1.36 20.56
CA ALA A 47 -4.05 -2.19 21.60
C ALA A 47 -3.63 -3.56 21.07
N GLN A 48 -4.47 -4.21 20.24
CA GLN A 48 -4.14 -5.48 19.60
C GLN A 48 -2.99 -5.35 18.60
N TYR A 49 -2.91 -4.23 17.87
CA TYR A 49 -1.79 -3.98 16.97
C TYR A 49 -0.47 -3.84 17.72
N LEU A 50 -0.44 -3.17 18.88
CA LEU A 50 0.73 -3.15 19.75
C LEU A 50 1.12 -4.55 20.23
N THR A 51 0.14 -5.39 20.58
CA THR A 51 0.42 -6.78 20.93
C THR A 51 1.13 -7.50 19.78
N ILE A 52 0.64 -7.38 18.54
CA ILE A 52 1.27 -7.99 17.36
C ILE A 52 2.70 -7.48 17.17
N LEU A 53 2.94 -6.17 17.30
CA LEU A 53 4.28 -5.58 17.16
C LEU A 53 5.29 -6.07 18.22
N GLN A 54 4.80 -6.51 19.38
CA GLN A 54 5.60 -7.01 20.49
C GLN A 54 5.78 -8.54 20.44
N MET A 55 5.08 -9.24 19.56
CA MET A 55 5.21 -10.70 19.42
C MET A 55 6.53 -11.08 18.77
N GLU A 56 7.25 -12.01 19.39
CA GLU A 56 8.39 -12.68 18.77
C GLU A 56 7.86 -13.78 17.83
N LEU A 57 7.65 -13.42 16.56
CA LEU A 57 7.21 -14.36 15.55
C LEU A 57 8.41 -15.14 14.97
N PRO A 58 8.26 -16.47 14.74
CA PRO A 58 9.29 -17.32 14.12
C PRO A 58 9.76 -16.81 12.75
N SER A 59 8.83 -16.19 12.01
CA SER A 59 9.04 -15.57 10.71
C SER A 59 8.09 -14.38 10.57
N PRO A 60 8.53 -13.24 10.01
CA PRO A 60 7.65 -12.09 9.82
C PRO A 60 6.59 -12.41 8.74
N PRO A 61 5.29 -12.11 8.99
CA PRO A 61 4.17 -12.41 8.09
C PRO A 61 4.14 -11.58 6.78
N GLY A 62 5.19 -10.81 6.51
CA GLY A 62 5.30 -9.92 5.35
C GLY A 62 4.92 -8.46 5.65
N PRO A 63 5.04 -7.58 4.64
CA PRO A 63 4.69 -6.17 4.80
C PRO A 63 3.18 -6.02 4.99
N SER A 64 2.79 -5.13 5.92
CA SER A 64 1.40 -4.84 6.22
C SER A 64 1.15 -3.34 6.38
N ASP A 65 -0.08 -2.92 6.10
CA ASP A 65 -0.61 -1.59 6.36
C ASP A 65 -1.58 -1.68 7.53
N TYR A 66 -1.48 -0.80 8.51
CA TYR A 66 -2.45 -0.63 9.59
C TYR A 66 -3.16 0.72 9.47
N SER A 67 -4.48 0.74 9.59
CA SER A 67 -5.29 1.95 9.41
C SER A 67 -6.18 2.23 10.62
N GLY A 68 -5.62 2.10 11.83
CA GLY A 68 -6.28 2.46 13.10
C GLY A 68 -7.31 1.45 13.61
N ASN A 69 -7.89 0.63 12.73
CA ASN A 69 -8.80 -0.46 13.10
C ASN A 69 -8.69 -1.70 12.19
N ILE A 70 -7.91 -1.62 11.11
CA ILE A 70 -7.73 -2.69 10.13
C ILE A 70 -6.24 -2.87 9.88
N LEU A 71 -5.77 -4.11 10.00
CA LEU A 71 -4.46 -4.56 9.55
C LEU A 71 -4.61 -5.28 8.21
N TYR A 72 -3.83 -4.88 7.21
CA TYR A 72 -3.86 -5.41 5.86
C TYR A 72 -2.47 -5.89 5.46
N TYR A 73 -2.34 -7.14 5.07
CA TYR A 73 -1.08 -7.69 4.57
C TYR A 73 -0.98 -7.49 3.06
N LYS A 74 0.08 -6.81 2.60
CA LYS A 74 0.24 -6.49 1.17
C LYS A 74 0.59 -7.76 0.39
N SER A 75 -0.08 -7.97 -0.73
CA SER A 75 0.28 -9.02 -1.69
C SER A 75 1.48 -8.56 -2.53
N THR A 76 2.70 -8.89 -2.09
CA THR A 76 3.94 -8.52 -2.80
C THR A 76 4.41 -9.59 -3.79
N THR A 77 3.63 -10.65 -3.97
CA THR A 77 4.01 -11.86 -4.72
C THR A 77 3.57 -11.86 -6.18
N SER A 78 2.65 -10.98 -6.59
CA SER A 78 2.29 -10.87 -8.01
C SER A 78 3.46 -10.30 -8.81
N TRP A 79 3.98 -11.10 -9.75
CA TRP A 79 5.04 -10.67 -10.67
C TRP A 79 4.67 -9.40 -11.45
N ILE A 80 3.38 -9.20 -11.75
CA ILE A 80 2.90 -8.02 -12.47
C ILE A 80 2.86 -6.80 -11.56
N HIS A 81 2.42 -6.95 -10.29
CA HIS A 81 2.53 -5.87 -9.29
C HIS A 81 3.98 -5.40 -9.16
N ARG A 82 4.89 -6.34 -8.87
CA ARG A 82 6.33 -6.05 -8.74
C ARG A 82 6.88 -5.40 -10.01
N SER A 83 6.52 -5.90 -11.18
CA SER A 83 6.98 -5.35 -12.46
C SER A 83 6.50 -3.92 -12.68
N LEU A 84 5.27 -3.60 -12.32
CA LEU A 84 4.71 -2.26 -12.44
C LEU A 84 5.33 -1.31 -11.43
N VAL A 85 5.47 -1.70 -10.16
CA VAL A 85 6.18 -0.92 -9.14
C VAL A 85 7.60 -0.58 -9.62
N LEU A 86 8.35 -1.57 -10.11
CA LEU A 86 9.70 -1.36 -10.64
C LEU A 86 9.71 -0.48 -11.90
N PHE A 87 8.77 -0.66 -12.81
CA PHE A 87 8.64 0.15 -14.02
C PHE A 87 8.37 1.62 -13.68
N PHE A 88 7.44 1.89 -12.76
CA PHE A 88 7.11 3.23 -12.32
C PHE A 88 8.25 3.87 -11.55
N ALA A 89 8.86 3.17 -10.60
CA ALA A 89 10.02 3.66 -9.87
C ALA A 89 11.15 4.04 -10.84
N ARG A 90 11.50 3.19 -11.81
CA ARG A 90 12.55 3.48 -12.79
C ARG A 90 12.21 4.64 -13.73
N THR A 91 10.99 4.66 -14.27
CA THR A 91 10.55 5.72 -15.20
C THR A 91 10.53 7.07 -14.49
N LEU A 92 9.91 7.14 -13.31
CA LEU A 92 9.87 8.37 -12.52
C LEU A 92 11.26 8.79 -12.07
N ASN A 93 12.14 7.85 -11.67
CA ASN A 93 13.50 8.18 -11.25
C ASN A 93 14.32 8.74 -12.42
N HIS A 94 14.15 8.21 -13.63
CA HIS A 94 14.77 8.75 -14.83
C HIS A 94 14.34 10.21 -15.09
N HIS A 95 13.05 10.52 -14.94
CA HIS A 95 12.55 11.89 -15.12
C HIS A 95 12.99 12.83 -13.99
N ILE A 96 12.90 12.38 -12.73
CA ILE A 96 13.24 13.19 -11.55
C ILE A 96 14.74 13.47 -11.47
N ALA A 97 15.60 12.49 -11.78
CA ALA A 97 17.05 12.67 -11.79
C ALA A 97 17.51 13.77 -12.76
N GLY A 98 16.72 14.03 -13.81
CA GLY A 98 16.96 15.14 -14.74
C GLY A 98 16.67 16.52 -14.16
N TRP A 99 15.84 16.63 -13.12
CA TRP A 99 15.31 17.91 -12.61
C TRP A 99 15.72 18.22 -11.17
N MET A 100 15.88 17.21 -10.32
CA MET A 100 16.15 17.39 -8.89
C MET A 100 17.44 16.67 -8.51
N LYS A 101 18.42 17.44 -8.03
CA LYS A 101 19.63 16.88 -7.40
C LYS A 101 19.27 16.39 -5.99
N ASN A 102 19.88 15.30 -5.53
CA ASN A 102 19.70 14.72 -4.18
C ASN A 102 18.28 14.25 -3.87
N CYS A 103 17.62 13.67 -4.86
CA CYS A 103 16.34 13.01 -4.74
C CYS A 103 16.49 11.57 -5.22
N THR A 104 15.95 10.61 -4.47
CA THR A 104 15.98 9.20 -4.88
C THR A 104 14.58 8.62 -4.74
N LEU A 105 14.04 8.07 -5.82
CA LEU A 105 12.87 7.20 -5.71
C LEU A 105 13.30 5.83 -5.23
N LYS A 106 12.62 5.34 -4.20
CA LYS A 106 12.85 4.03 -3.61
C LYS A 106 11.58 3.21 -3.66
N GLU A 107 11.69 1.99 -4.16
CA GLU A 107 10.66 0.97 -4.06
C GLU A 107 10.69 0.29 -2.70
N PHE A 108 9.51 -0.06 -2.19
CA PHE A 108 9.33 -0.72 -0.89
C PHE A 108 8.55 -2.03 -1.09
N LEU A 109 9.13 -2.90 -1.92
CA LEU A 109 8.55 -4.21 -2.22
C LEU A 109 8.66 -5.18 -1.04
N ASP A 110 9.75 -5.10 -0.29
CA ASP A 110 10.06 -6.02 0.82
C ASP A 110 10.58 -5.27 2.06
N THR A 111 10.49 -3.93 2.07
CA THR A 111 11.02 -3.09 3.15
C THR A 111 9.90 -2.29 3.78
N ALA A 112 9.77 -2.40 5.09
CA ALA A 112 8.90 -1.53 5.87
C ALA A 112 9.41 -0.08 5.77
N PHE A 113 8.55 0.83 5.30
CA PHE A 113 8.71 2.25 5.56
C PHE A 113 7.76 2.63 6.68
N VAL A 114 8.31 3.12 7.79
CA VAL A 114 7.48 3.60 8.89
C VAL A 114 7.19 5.07 8.62
N PHE A 115 5.97 5.38 8.18
CA PHE A 115 5.53 6.77 8.17
C PHE A 115 5.47 7.30 9.61
N PRO A 116 6.01 8.50 9.90
CA PRO A 116 5.90 9.10 11.22
C PRO A 116 4.48 9.62 11.45
N THR A 117 3.64 8.75 12.00
CA THR A 117 2.22 9.00 12.28
C THR A 117 2.04 9.15 13.78
N GLU A 118 2.57 10.28 14.28
CA GLU A 118 2.78 10.49 15.71
C GLU A 118 3.83 9.53 16.29
N VAL A 119 4.51 9.93 17.38
CA VAL A 119 5.53 9.06 17.98
C VAL A 119 4.78 7.93 18.67
N ALA A 120 4.82 6.74 18.08
CA ALA A 120 4.28 5.56 18.70
C ALA A 120 5.09 5.21 19.96
N ASP A 121 4.42 5.07 21.09
CA ASP A 121 5.00 4.50 22.30
C ASP A 121 4.03 3.49 22.93
N ALA A 122 4.46 2.83 24.01
CA ALA A 122 3.66 1.82 24.69
C ALA A 122 2.29 2.34 25.18
N ASN A 123 2.11 3.65 25.30
CA ASN A 123 0.88 4.32 25.75
C ASN A 123 0.11 5.00 24.61
N ASN A 124 0.74 5.24 23.45
CA ASN A 124 0.15 5.83 22.26
C ASN A 124 0.49 5.00 21.02
N PRO A 125 -0.32 4.00 20.66
CA PRO A 125 -0.13 3.26 19.41
C PRO A 125 -0.15 4.18 18.18
N PRO A 126 0.57 3.85 17.10
CA PRO A 126 0.48 4.62 15.87
C PRO A 126 -0.95 4.56 15.35
N THR A 127 -1.51 5.73 15.03
CA THR A 127 -2.89 5.83 14.54
C THR A 127 -3.05 5.17 13.16
N PHE A 128 -1.97 5.07 12.39
CA PHE A 128 -1.91 4.38 11.10
C PHE A 128 -0.45 4.05 10.76
N TYR A 129 -0.21 2.99 10.00
CA TYR A 129 1.08 2.51 9.51
C TYR A 129 0.89 2.13 8.05
N LEU A 130 1.62 2.76 7.14
CA LEU A 130 1.42 2.51 5.71
C LEU A 130 2.77 2.34 5.04
N ILE A 131 2.92 1.29 4.23
CA ILE A 131 4.11 1.03 3.43
C ILE A 131 3.78 1.38 1.97
N PRO A 132 4.25 2.53 1.43
CA PRO A 132 4.02 2.88 0.03
C PRO A 132 4.66 1.85 -0.89
N ASP A 133 4.17 1.66 -2.13
CA ASP A 133 4.91 0.81 -3.08
C ASP A 133 6.19 1.51 -3.59
N VAL A 134 6.12 2.82 -3.80
CA VAL A 134 7.25 3.69 -4.14
C VAL A 134 7.15 5.00 -3.36
N ALA A 135 8.26 5.50 -2.85
CA ALA A 135 8.33 6.84 -2.28
C ALA A 135 9.51 7.64 -2.82
N LEU A 136 9.30 8.94 -3.02
CA LEU A 136 10.36 9.89 -3.31
C LEU A 136 11.01 10.30 -1.99
N LEU A 137 12.29 9.99 -1.84
CA LEU A 137 13.08 10.35 -0.67
C LEU A 137 13.93 11.58 -1.01
N LEU A 138 13.87 12.58 -0.12
CA LEU A 138 14.71 13.78 -0.18
C LEU A 138 15.95 13.56 0.70
N GLY A 139 17.13 13.90 0.18
CA GLY A 139 18.38 13.80 0.93
C GLY A 139 19.37 12.81 0.33
N GLU A 140 20.47 12.59 1.04
CA GLU A 140 21.50 11.65 0.59
C GLU A 140 21.09 10.20 0.85
N PRO A 141 21.49 9.24 -0.01
CA PRO A 141 21.26 7.82 0.22
C PRO A 141 21.78 7.39 1.60
N GLY A 142 20.88 6.89 2.46
CA GLY A 142 21.23 6.42 3.81
C GLY A 142 20.94 7.42 4.94
N GLN A 143 20.40 8.61 4.67
CA GLN A 143 19.85 9.48 5.71
C GLN A 143 18.61 8.89 6.37
N ASP A 144 18.45 9.20 7.65
CA ASP A 144 17.36 8.72 8.49
C ASP A 144 16.00 9.25 8.00
N LEU A 145 15.04 8.35 7.80
CA LEU A 145 13.75 8.62 7.16
C LEU A 145 12.73 9.14 8.17
N SER A 146 13.09 10.21 8.87
CA SER A 146 12.27 10.81 9.94
C SER A 146 11.15 11.73 9.44
N SER A 147 11.05 11.95 8.12
CA SER A 147 10.02 12.79 7.50
C SER A 147 9.23 12.04 6.44
N SER A 148 7.98 12.43 6.28
CA SER A 148 7.07 11.98 5.24
C SER A 148 7.66 12.28 3.86
N PRO A 149 7.74 11.29 2.96
CA PRO A 149 8.16 11.54 1.59
C PRO A 149 7.20 12.52 0.91
N PRO A 150 7.71 13.50 0.13
CA PRO A 150 6.87 14.44 -0.61
C PRO A 150 5.96 13.76 -1.64
N LEU A 151 6.35 12.59 -2.15
CA LEU A 151 5.58 11.84 -3.13
C LEU A 151 5.57 10.36 -2.78
N VAL A 152 4.39 9.75 -2.87
CA VAL A 152 4.22 8.30 -2.85
C VAL A 152 3.43 7.82 -4.06
N VAL A 153 3.72 6.60 -4.49
CA VAL A 153 2.99 5.88 -5.51
C VAL A 153 2.49 4.58 -4.93
N GLU A 154 1.21 4.29 -5.20
CA GLU A 154 0.54 3.05 -4.85
C GLU A 154 0.06 2.35 -6.12
N VAL A 155 0.31 1.05 -6.20
CA VAL A 155 -0.21 0.18 -7.25
C VAL A 155 -1.32 -0.65 -6.61
N MET A 156 -2.56 -0.25 -6.86
CA MET A 156 -3.71 -0.89 -6.23
C MET A 156 -4.05 -2.21 -6.90
N TYR A 157 -4.16 -3.25 -6.08
CA TYR A 157 -4.59 -4.58 -6.50
C TYR A 157 -6.06 -4.82 -6.15
N ALA A 158 -6.89 -5.05 -7.16
CA ALA A 158 -8.36 -5.05 -7.07
C ALA A 158 -8.98 -6.31 -6.43
N HIS A 159 -8.34 -6.95 -5.44
CA HIS A 159 -8.83 -8.24 -4.92
C HIS A 159 -9.43 -8.21 -3.51
N GLN A 160 -9.43 -7.08 -2.80
CA GLN A 160 -10.04 -7.02 -1.45
C GLN A 160 -10.72 -5.73 -1.05
N PHE A 161 -10.35 -4.59 -1.63
CA PHE A 161 -11.03 -3.32 -1.38
C PHE A 161 -11.65 -2.82 -2.67
N SER A 162 -12.82 -2.19 -2.55
CA SER A 162 -13.30 -1.31 -3.62
C SER A 162 -12.27 -0.20 -3.85
N CYS A 163 -12.25 0.36 -5.06
CA CYS A 163 -11.37 1.47 -5.39
C CYS A 163 -11.51 2.63 -4.38
N GLU A 164 -12.74 2.92 -3.94
CA GLU A 164 -13.04 3.99 -2.99
C GLU A 164 -12.46 3.72 -1.60
N GLN A 165 -12.54 2.49 -1.10
CA GLN A 165 -11.96 2.12 0.20
C GLN A 165 -10.43 2.20 0.19
N ALA A 166 -9.80 1.73 -0.89
CA ALA A 166 -8.36 1.84 -1.05
C ALA A 166 -7.92 3.31 -1.15
N GLU A 167 -8.67 4.15 -1.86
CA GLU A 167 -8.40 5.59 -1.96
C GLU A 167 -8.50 6.31 -0.61
N GLU A 168 -9.57 6.08 0.15
CA GLU A 168 -9.71 6.67 1.48
C GLU A 168 -8.61 6.23 2.44
N ARG A 169 -8.16 4.97 2.32
CA ARG A 169 -6.98 4.48 3.04
C ARG A 169 -5.72 5.25 2.63
N TYR A 170 -5.45 5.38 1.34
CA TYR A 170 -4.24 6.07 0.88
C TYR A 170 -4.26 7.58 1.17
N LYS A 171 -5.44 8.21 1.26
CA LYS A 171 -5.52 9.62 1.70
C LYS A 171 -5.02 9.84 3.13
N GLN A 172 -4.84 8.79 3.94
CA GLN A 172 -4.20 8.91 5.25
C GLN A 172 -2.73 9.35 5.15
N TYR A 173 -2.05 9.12 4.01
CA TYR A 173 -0.70 9.65 3.76
C TYR A 173 -0.59 11.17 3.91
N PHE A 174 -1.68 11.92 3.64
CA PHE A 174 -1.73 13.37 3.80
C PHE A 174 -1.84 13.82 5.26
N ARG A 175 -2.19 12.92 6.19
CA ARG A 175 -2.48 13.26 7.59
C ARG A 175 -1.29 13.08 8.54
N ALA A 176 -0.09 12.73 8.03
CA ALA A 176 1.08 12.54 8.88
C ALA A 176 1.56 13.86 9.52
N LYS A 177 2.21 13.74 10.68
CA LYS A 177 2.41 14.84 11.66
C LYS A 177 3.27 15.99 11.16
N ASP A 178 4.15 15.75 10.20
CA ASP A 178 5.06 16.72 9.60
C ASP A 178 4.50 17.40 8.34
N GLY A 179 3.18 17.37 8.19
CA GLY A 179 2.48 17.90 7.03
C GLY A 179 2.31 16.88 5.90
N GLY A 180 2.69 15.62 6.13
CA GLY A 180 2.37 14.48 5.28
C GLY A 180 2.91 14.53 3.86
N VAL A 181 2.48 13.53 3.10
CA VAL A 181 2.73 13.46 1.65
C VAL A 181 2.17 14.69 0.95
N LYS A 182 2.84 15.18 -0.08
CA LYS A 182 2.33 16.28 -0.92
C LYS A 182 1.62 15.79 -2.17
N VAL A 183 2.08 14.68 -2.73
CA VAL A 183 1.51 14.06 -3.93
C VAL A 183 1.33 12.55 -3.73
N LEU A 184 0.12 12.07 -3.98
CA LEU A 184 -0.22 10.65 -4.03
C LEU A 184 -0.64 10.30 -5.45
N ILE A 185 0.03 9.32 -6.05
CA ILE A 185 -0.37 8.71 -7.31
C ILE A 185 -0.86 7.29 -7.01
N CYS A 186 -2.07 6.95 -7.43
CA CYS A 186 -2.60 5.60 -7.31
C CYS A 186 -2.88 5.03 -8.71
N LEU A 187 -2.36 3.83 -8.95
CA LEU A 187 -2.54 3.09 -10.19
C LEU A 187 -3.52 1.95 -9.93
N ARG A 188 -4.73 2.07 -10.44
CA ARG A 188 -5.78 1.05 -10.31
C ARG A 188 -5.55 -0.04 -11.36
N LEU A 189 -5.14 -1.22 -10.92
CA LEU A 189 -5.02 -2.37 -11.82
C LEU A 189 -6.28 -3.22 -11.78
N HIS A 190 -7.14 -3.02 -12.78
CA HIS A 190 -8.25 -3.93 -13.02
C HIS A 190 -7.71 -5.21 -13.64
N TYR A 191 -7.56 -6.23 -12.80
CA TYR A 191 -7.09 -7.53 -13.27
C TYR A 191 -8.20 -8.33 -13.93
N ALA A 192 -8.12 -8.48 -15.24
CA ALA A 192 -8.97 -9.43 -15.93
C ALA A 192 -8.56 -10.86 -15.52
N ARG A 193 -9.54 -11.68 -15.11
CA ARG A 193 -9.35 -13.12 -14.85
C ARG A 193 -9.51 -13.94 -16.14
N GLY A 194 -8.99 -15.17 -16.14
CA GLY A 194 -9.17 -16.15 -17.23
C GLY A 194 -8.09 -16.16 -18.32
N ILE A 195 -8.38 -16.88 -19.41
CA ILE A 195 -7.53 -16.96 -20.62
C ILE A 195 -7.38 -15.54 -21.22
N ASP A 196 -6.19 -15.22 -21.71
CA ASP A 196 -5.81 -13.90 -22.23
C ASP A 196 -5.81 -12.74 -21.22
N ARG A 197 -5.67 -13.04 -19.91
CA ARG A 197 -5.62 -12.04 -18.83
C ARG A 197 -4.76 -10.82 -19.12
N ALA A 198 -3.55 -11.01 -19.65
CA ALA A 198 -2.61 -9.91 -19.89
C ALA A 198 -3.13 -8.93 -20.95
N LYS A 199 -3.74 -9.46 -22.02
CA LYS A 199 -4.32 -8.65 -23.09
C LYS A 199 -5.56 -7.90 -22.59
N LYS A 200 -6.45 -8.57 -21.86
CA LYS A 200 -7.66 -7.96 -21.28
C LYS A 200 -7.33 -6.88 -20.24
N THR A 201 -6.35 -7.11 -19.38
CA THR A 201 -5.85 -6.10 -18.43
C THR A 201 -5.24 -4.91 -19.16
N ALA A 202 -4.45 -5.15 -20.23
CA ALA A 202 -3.89 -4.07 -21.05
C ALA A 202 -4.96 -3.25 -21.79
N GLU A 203 -6.04 -3.89 -22.28
CA GLU A 203 -7.15 -3.20 -22.94
C GLU A 203 -8.00 -2.35 -21.98
N LYS A 204 -8.08 -2.74 -20.70
CA LYS A 204 -8.79 -1.98 -19.65
C LYS A 204 -7.93 -0.90 -18.99
N LEU A 205 -6.61 -0.91 -19.19
CA LEU A 205 -5.70 0.13 -18.72
C LEU A 205 -5.87 1.39 -19.56
N ASP A 206 -6.64 2.33 -19.05
CA ASP A 206 -6.81 3.66 -19.64
C ASP A 206 -6.51 4.78 -18.62
N ARG A 207 -6.81 6.04 -18.96
CA ARG A 207 -6.55 7.18 -18.07
C ARG A 207 -7.35 7.12 -16.76
N SER A 208 -8.51 6.44 -16.73
CA SER A 208 -9.31 6.25 -15.53
C SER A 208 -8.70 5.24 -14.54
N SER A 209 -7.68 4.51 -15.00
CA SER A 209 -6.86 3.64 -14.14
C SER A 209 -5.84 4.43 -13.31
N VAL A 210 -5.76 5.76 -13.46
CA VAL A 210 -4.82 6.60 -12.70
C VAL A 210 -5.58 7.63 -11.86
N GLY A 211 -5.53 7.44 -10.55
CA GLY A 211 -5.95 8.45 -9.58
C GLY A 211 -4.75 9.30 -9.14
N MET A 212 -4.93 10.61 -9.05
CA MET A 212 -3.90 11.50 -8.51
C MET A 212 -4.51 12.53 -7.55
N TRP A 213 -3.91 12.62 -6.36
CA TRP A 213 -4.27 13.59 -5.34
C TRP A 213 -3.06 14.43 -4.93
N MET A 214 -3.32 15.68 -4.60
CA MET A 214 -2.29 16.63 -4.19
C MET A 214 -2.79 17.47 -3.03
N MET A 215 -1.90 17.74 -2.07
CA MET A 215 -2.15 18.70 -1.00
C MET A 215 -1.94 20.12 -1.54
N ASP A 216 -2.94 20.98 -1.40
CA ASP A 216 -2.81 22.39 -1.73
C ASP A 216 -2.06 23.17 -0.63
N LYS A 217 -1.76 24.44 -0.92
CA LYS A 217 -1.04 25.35 -0.01
C LYS A 217 -1.77 25.58 1.33
N ASP A 218 -3.07 25.34 1.37
CA ASP A 218 -3.93 25.54 2.54
C ASP A 218 -4.11 24.21 3.32
N GLY A 219 -3.46 23.13 2.88
CA GLY A 219 -3.48 21.82 3.51
C GLY A 219 -4.64 20.93 3.07
N ASN A 220 -5.46 21.32 2.09
CA ASN A 220 -6.58 20.52 1.61
C ASN A 220 -6.14 19.53 0.52
N VAL A 221 -6.78 18.36 0.48
CA VAL A 221 -6.53 17.34 -0.53
C VAL A 221 -7.39 17.60 -1.76
N GLN A 222 -6.77 17.86 -2.90
CA GLN A 222 -7.41 18.06 -4.19
C GLN A 222 -7.30 16.80 -5.05
N THR A 223 -8.38 16.44 -5.75
CA THR A 223 -8.33 15.39 -6.78
C THR A 223 -7.92 16.03 -8.10
N VAL A 224 -6.81 15.59 -8.68
CA VAL A 224 -6.27 16.15 -9.93
C VAL A 224 -6.65 15.28 -11.13
N LEU A 225 -6.64 13.95 -10.96
CA LEU A 225 -7.04 12.96 -11.95
C LEU A 225 -7.86 11.87 -11.25
N ARG A 226 -8.93 11.40 -11.91
CA ARG A 226 -9.79 10.32 -11.43
C ARG A 226 -10.04 9.29 -12.52
#